data_AF-A0A2A4CMR8-F1
#
_entry.id   AF-A0A2A4CMR8-F1
#
_cell.length_a   1.000
_cell.length_b   1.000
_cell.length_c   1.000
_cell.angle_alpha   90.00
_cell.angle_beta   90.00
_cell.angle_gamma   90.00
#
_symmetry.space_group_name_H-M   'P 1'
#
loop_
_entity.id
_entity.type
_entity.pdbx_description
1 polymer ?
#
loop_
_entity_poly.entity_id
_entity_poly.type
_entity_poly.pdbx_seq_one_letter_code
_entity_poly.pdbx_strand_id
1 'polypeptide(L)'
;MKRTLPGILAMATIVVASNILVQFLVGDWLTWGAFTYPFAFLVTDVMNRVYGPASARRVIFAGFVVGVACSLIGSQIMLQGDGFEYPAVTLRIAVGSGTAFLIAQLMDVAVFDRMRGGQWWKAPLVSTIVGSSLDTAIFFSIAFAGQLAFLEPGNDVSWANEAVPLLGFGAMAPLWVSLAVADWVVKIALSLIALLPFKAIVTKLSPQVA
;
A
#
# COMPACT_ATOMS: atom_id res chain seq x y z
N MET A 1 -23.46 5.17 9.04
CA MET A 1 -22.18 5.33 9.78
C MET A 1 -21.87 4.14 10.70
N LYS A 2 -22.82 3.62 11.51
CA LYS A 2 -22.55 2.48 12.42
C LYS A 2 -22.00 1.21 11.74
N ARG A 3 -22.37 0.92 10.49
CA ARG A 3 -21.91 -0.26 9.73
C ARG A 3 -20.50 -0.11 9.13
N THR A 4 -20.03 1.11 8.88
CA THR A 4 -18.72 1.36 8.26
C THR A 4 -17.61 1.64 9.27
N LEU A 5 -17.97 1.92 10.52
CA LEU A 5 -17.03 2.27 11.58
C LEU A 5 -15.95 1.19 11.82
N PRO A 6 -16.26 -0.12 11.87
CA PRO A 6 -15.22 -1.13 12.05
C PRO A 6 -14.20 -1.14 10.90
N GLY A 7 -14.66 -0.97 9.66
CA GLY A 7 -13.79 -0.87 8.49
C GLY A 7 -12.91 0.38 8.52
N ILE A 8 -13.46 1.52 8.94
CA ILE A 8 -12.69 2.77 9.10
C ILE A 8 -11.59 2.59 10.15
N LEU A 9 -11.92 2.01 11.30
CA LEU A 9 -10.94 1.78 12.37
C LEU A 9 -9.86 0.78 11.92
N ALA A 10 -10.23 -0.32 11.28
CA ALA A 10 -9.27 -1.28 10.76
C ALA A 10 -8.33 -0.65 9.72
N MET A 11 -8.88 0.10 8.76
CA MET A 11 -8.09 0.81 7.74
C MET A 11 -7.16 1.85 8.39
N ALA A 12 -7.66 2.68 9.29
CA ALA A 12 -6.85 3.69 9.98
C ALA A 12 -5.71 3.04 10.77
N THR A 13 -5.98 1.96 11.51
CA THR A 13 -4.95 1.23 12.25
C THR A 13 -3.88 0.66 11.33
N ILE A 14 -4.26 0.05 10.20
CA ILE A 14 -3.31 -0.48 9.22
C ILE A 14 -2.47 0.66 8.64
N VAL A 15 -3.08 1.76 8.22
CA VAL A 15 -2.37 2.91 7.64
C VAL A 15 -1.37 3.49 8.64
N VAL A 16 -1.77 3.71 9.90
CA VAL A 16 -0.87 4.20 10.96
C VAL A 16 0.26 3.20 11.20
N ALA A 17 -0.08 1.91 11.37
CA ALA A 17 0.91 0.88 11.60
C ALA A 17 1.92 0.80 10.46
N SER A 18 1.49 0.81 9.20
CA SER A 18 2.38 0.77 8.05
C SER A 18 3.27 2.01 7.93
N ASN A 19 2.77 3.21 8.27
CA ASN A 19 3.59 4.43 8.27
C ASN A 19 4.66 4.43 9.37
N ILE A 20 4.42 3.73 10.48
CA ILE A 20 5.43 3.55 11.54
C ILE A 20 6.39 2.42 11.16
N LEU A 21 5.84 1.28 10.72
CA LEU A 21 6.58 0.05 10.43
C LEU A 21 7.48 0.15 9.20
N VAL A 22 7.22 1.09 8.28
CA VAL A 22 8.13 1.36 7.15
C VAL A 22 9.52 1.82 7.60
N GLN A 23 9.66 2.34 8.82
CA GLN A 23 10.95 2.79 9.36
C GLN A 23 11.82 1.63 9.89
N PHE A 24 11.29 0.41 9.94
CA PHE A 24 11.99 -0.76 10.48
C PHE A 24 12.26 -1.77 9.38
N LEU A 25 13.55 -2.08 9.18
CA LEU A 25 14.01 -3.03 8.18
C LEU A 25 13.73 -4.49 8.58
N VAL A 26 13.49 -5.30 7.56
CA VAL A 26 13.41 -6.76 7.60
C VAL A 26 14.49 -7.29 6.66
N GLY A 27 15.58 -7.79 7.26
CA GLY A 27 16.81 -8.03 6.51
C GLY A 27 17.42 -6.72 6.00
N ASP A 28 18.04 -6.76 4.84
CA ASP A 28 18.85 -5.63 4.35
C ASP A 28 18.09 -4.64 3.45
N TRP A 29 16.86 -4.98 3.02
CA TRP A 29 16.20 -4.28 1.91
C TRP A 29 14.74 -3.92 2.13
N LEU A 30 13.92 -4.84 2.67
CA LEU A 30 12.49 -4.62 2.85
C LEU A 30 12.20 -4.02 4.23
N THR A 31 11.02 -3.44 4.39
CA THR A 31 10.56 -2.89 5.67
C THR A 31 9.33 -3.63 6.16
N TRP A 32 9.03 -3.53 7.46
CA TRP A 32 7.78 -4.07 8.02
C TRP A 32 6.52 -3.41 7.42
N GLY A 33 6.65 -2.23 6.81
CA GLY A 33 5.59 -1.58 6.05
C GLY A 33 5.08 -2.45 4.88
N ALA A 34 5.98 -3.11 4.14
CA ALA A 34 5.65 -3.97 3.00
C ALA A 34 4.76 -5.17 3.38
N PHE A 35 4.87 -5.64 4.63
CA PHE A 35 4.09 -6.78 5.13
C PHE A 35 2.75 -6.37 5.74
N THR A 36 2.62 -5.13 6.21
CA THR A 36 1.40 -4.65 6.89
C THR A 36 0.44 -3.94 5.96
N TYR A 37 0.95 -3.17 5.00
CA TYR A 37 0.13 -2.43 4.06
C TYR A 37 -0.83 -3.30 3.21
N PRO A 38 -0.45 -4.52 2.76
CA PRO A 38 -1.35 -5.35 1.94
C PRO A 38 -2.68 -5.70 2.63
N PHE A 39 -2.74 -5.67 3.96
CA PHE A 39 -3.98 -5.87 4.70
C PHE A 39 -5.00 -4.73 4.49
N ALA A 40 -4.58 -3.56 3.99
CA ALA A 40 -5.51 -2.49 3.61
C ALA A 40 -6.44 -2.94 2.48
N PHE A 41 -5.93 -3.67 1.48
CA PHE A 41 -6.75 -4.24 0.39
C PHE A 41 -7.77 -5.25 0.94
N LEU A 42 -7.37 -6.10 1.89
CA LEU A 42 -8.29 -7.02 2.57
C LEU A 42 -9.46 -6.28 3.23
N VAL A 43 -9.19 -5.18 3.94
CA VAL A 43 -10.25 -4.36 4.55
C VAL A 43 -11.18 -3.79 3.48
N THR A 44 -10.61 -3.22 2.42
CA THR A 44 -11.39 -2.67 1.29
C THR A 44 -12.28 -3.72 0.64
N ASP A 45 -11.74 -4.90 0.34
CA ASP A 45 -12.46 -6.02 -0.27
C ASP A 45 -13.61 -6.52 0.59
N VAL A 46 -13.38 -6.72 1.90
CA VAL A 46 -14.43 -7.11 2.85
C VAL A 46 -15.54 -6.06 2.86
N MET A 47 -15.17 -4.78 2.94
CA MET A 47 -16.12 -3.68 2.96
C MET A 47 -16.93 -3.57 1.66
N ASN A 48 -16.29 -3.80 0.52
CA ASN A 48 -16.93 -3.79 -0.79
C ASN A 48 -17.91 -4.96 -0.95
N ARG A 49 -17.51 -6.16 -0.53
CA ARG A 49 -18.35 -7.36 -0.58
C ARG A 49 -19.60 -7.23 0.30
N VAL A 50 -19.41 -6.86 1.56
CA VAL A 50 -20.46 -6.88 2.60
C VAL A 50 -21.35 -5.65 2.53
N TYR A 51 -20.76 -4.47 2.28
CA TYR A 51 -21.47 -3.19 2.39
C TYR A 51 -21.49 -2.37 1.09
N GLY A 52 -20.93 -2.90 0.00
CA GLY A 52 -20.94 -2.29 -1.32
C GLY A 52 -19.85 -1.24 -1.55
N PRO A 53 -19.68 -0.81 -2.81
CA PRO A 53 -18.58 0.06 -3.23
C PRO A 53 -18.62 1.45 -2.57
N ALA A 54 -19.82 1.98 -2.29
CA ALA A 54 -19.97 3.27 -1.61
C ALA A 54 -19.39 3.24 -0.18
N SER A 55 -19.55 2.12 0.52
CA SER A 55 -19.01 1.93 1.87
C SER A 55 -17.49 1.74 1.83
N ALA A 56 -16.99 0.97 0.87
CA ALA A 56 -15.55 0.79 0.66
C ALA A 56 -14.85 2.13 0.37
N ARG A 57 -15.40 2.96 -0.53
CA ARG A 57 -14.86 4.30 -0.82
C ARG A 57 -14.75 5.18 0.43
N ARG A 58 -15.74 5.16 1.32
CA ARG A 58 -15.68 5.93 2.59
C ARG A 58 -14.54 5.46 3.49
N VAL A 59 -14.30 4.15 3.56
CA VAL A 59 -13.18 3.59 4.33
C VAL A 59 -11.84 4.00 3.73
N ILE A 60 -11.72 3.96 2.39
CA ILE A 60 -10.55 4.44 1.66
C ILE A 60 -10.30 5.93 1.98
N PHE A 61 -11.30 6.80 1.83
CA PHE A 61 -11.12 8.23 2.13
C PHE A 61 -10.71 8.49 3.59
N ALA A 62 -11.26 7.73 4.55
CA ALA A 62 -10.83 7.85 5.93
C ALA A 62 -9.36 7.41 6.12
N GLY A 63 -8.96 6.29 5.50
CA GLY A 63 -7.57 5.84 5.47
C GLY A 63 -6.63 6.86 4.83
N PHE A 64 -7.05 7.48 3.73
CA PHE A 64 -6.29 8.54 3.06
C PHE A 64 -6.07 9.76 3.95
N VAL A 65 -7.13 10.26 4.62
CA VAL A 65 -7.01 11.38 5.57
C VAL A 65 -6.06 11.05 6.71
N VAL A 66 -6.13 9.83 7.24
CA VAL A 66 -5.20 9.34 8.26
C VAL A 66 -3.77 9.27 7.72
N GLY A 67 -3.57 8.77 6.50
CA GLY A 67 -2.26 8.72 5.85
C GLY A 67 -1.65 10.11 5.62
N VAL A 68 -2.46 11.08 5.20
CA VAL A 68 -2.04 12.49 5.09
C VAL A 68 -1.62 13.04 6.45
N ALA A 69 -2.40 12.78 7.51
CA ALA A 69 -2.02 13.19 8.87
C ALA A 69 -0.71 12.54 9.33
N CYS A 70 -0.53 11.24 9.08
CA CYS A 70 0.73 10.53 9.36
C CYS A 70 1.92 11.13 8.59
N SER A 71 1.73 11.49 7.32
CA SER A 71 2.75 12.12 6.50
C SER A 71 3.12 13.52 6.99
N LEU A 72 2.12 14.33 7.38
CA LEU A 72 2.35 15.65 7.98
C LEU A 72 3.11 15.57 9.30
N ILE A 73 2.79 14.58 10.15
CA ILE A 73 3.51 14.35 11.40
C ILE A 73 4.93 13.84 11.11
N GLY A 74 5.05 12.85 10.21
CA GLY A 74 6.33 12.27 9.82
C GLY A 74 7.28 13.26 9.18
N SER A 75 6.76 14.28 8.48
CA SER A 75 7.59 15.35 7.91
C SER A 75 8.19 16.29 8.96
N GLN A 76 7.68 16.27 10.21
CA GLN A 76 8.24 17.05 11.33
C GLN A 76 9.21 16.21 12.18
N ILE A 77 9.23 14.90 12.00
CA ILE A 77 10.13 13.99 12.71
C ILE A 77 11.40 13.86 11.88
N MET A 78 12.50 14.41 12.38
CA MET A 78 13.80 14.26 11.73
C MET A 78 14.48 12.98 12.20
N LEU A 79 15.00 12.23 11.24
CA LEU A 79 15.80 11.02 11.45
C LEU A 79 17.25 11.32 11.08
N GLN A 80 18.16 10.61 11.72
CA GLN A 80 19.60 10.69 11.43
C GLN A 80 20.05 9.39 10.78
N GLY A 81 20.73 9.50 9.64
CA GLY A 81 21.33 8.37 8.93
C GLY A 81 22.53 8.84 8.12
N ASP A 82 23.62 8.06 8.16
CA ASP A 82 24.86 8.31 7.42
C ASP A 82 25.43 9.74 7.52
N GLY A 83 25.25 10.38 8.69
CA GLY A 83 25.75 11.74 8.96
C GLY A 83 24.84 12.87 8.44
N PHE A 84 23.68 12.54 7.88
CA PHE A 84 22.67 13.48 7.41
C PHE A 84 21.40 13.39 8.25
N GLU A 85 20.67 14.51 8.31
CA GLU A 85 19.36 14.61 8.93
C GLU A 85 18.30 14.78 7.85
N TYR A 86 17.28 13.93 7.86
CA TYR A 86 16.20 13.94 6.87
C TYR A 86 14.84 13.68 7.54
N PRO A 87 13.74 14.19 6.96
CA PRO A 87 12.41 13.92 7.49
C PRO A 87 12.06 12.43 7.36
N ALA A 88 11.40 11.86 8.37
CA ALA A 88 10.91 10.48 8.34
C ALA A 88 9.96 10.23 7.16
N VAL A 89 9.25 11.27 6.72
CA VAL A 89 8.44 11.28 5.50
C VAL A 89 8.78 12.51 4.67
N THR A 90 9.42 12.30 3.53
CA THR A 90 9.71 13.36 2.54
C THR A 90 8.44 13.76 1.78
N LEU A 91 8.46 14.93 1.12
CA LEU A 91 7.32 15.38 0.30
C LEU A 91 7.02 14.34 -0.80
N ARG A 92 8.03 13.78 -1.44
CA ARG A 92 7.87 12.77 -2.49
C ARG A 92 7.27 11.47 -1.96
N ILE A 93 7.66 11.02 -0.77
CA ILE A 93 7.06 9.85 -0.13
C ILE A 93 5.59 10.14 0.21
N ALA A 94 5.27 11.32 0.73
CA ALA A 94 3.89 11.72 1.05
C ALA A 94 3.01 11.77 -0.21
N VAL A 95 3.47 12.43 -1.27
CA VAL A 95 2.75 12.54 -2.54
C VAL A 95 2.63 11.17 -3.22
N GLY A 96 3.71 10.39 -3.24
CA GLY A 96 3.74 9.05 -3.82
C GLY A 96 2.79 8.10 -3.12
N SER A 97 2.84 8.02 -1.78
CA SER A 97 2.00 7.13 -0.99
C SER A 97 0.52 7.54 -1.05
N GLY A 98 0.21 8.83 -0.96
CA GLY A 98 -1.15 9.33 -1.08
C GLY A 98 -1.77 9.07 -2.46
N THR A 99 -1.00 9.31 -3.52
CA THR A 99 -1.45 9.09 -4.91
C THR A 99 -1.62 7.61 -5.21
N ALA A 100 -0.65 6.78 -4.82
CA ALA A 100 -0.70 5.33 -4.97
C ALA A 100 -1.90 4.76 -4.22
N PHE A 101 -2.08 5.11 -2.95
CA PHE A 101 -3.18 4.64 -2.12
C PHE A 101 -4.54 4.93 -2.74
N LEU A 102 -4.80 6.18 -3.15
CA LEU A 102 -6.10 6.53 -3.71
C LEU A 102 -6.37 5.82 -5.04
N ILE A 103 -5.41 5.83 -5.97
CA ILE A 103 -5.60 5.23 -7.29
C ILE A 103 -5.75 3.72 -7.18
N ALA A 104 -4.86 3.07 -6.41
CA ALA A 104 -4.87 1.63 -6.23
C ALA A 104 -6.14 1.13 -5.54
N GLN A 105 -6.53 1.76 -4.42
CA GLN A 105 -7.70 1.34 -3.66
C GLN A 105 -9.01 1.60 -4.42
N LEU A 106 -9.11 2.71 -5.16
CA LEU A 106 -10.29 2.98 -5.99
C LEU A 106 -10.38 2.01 -7.18
N MET A 107 -9.23 1.68 -7.80
CA MET A 107 -9.17 0.67 -8.85
C MET A 107 -9.55 -0.71 -8.33
N ASP A 108 -9.03 -1.09 -7.16
CA ASP A 108 -9.38 -2.33 -6.48
C ASP A 108 -10.90 -2.44 -6.30
N VAL A 109 -11.55 -1.41 -5.72
CA VAL A 109 -13.01 -1.39 -5.58
C VAL A 109 -13.75 -1.54 -6.91
N ALA A 110 -13.27 -0.88 -7.97
CA ALA A 110 -13.90 -0.94 -9.29
C ALA A 110 -13.78 -2.33 -9.94
N VAL A 111 -12.57 -2.92 -9.91
CA VAL A 111 -12.31 -4.26 -10.45
C VAL A 111 -13.07 -5.31 -9.64
N PHE A 112 -13.04 -5.21 -8.32
CA PHE A 112 -13.75 -6.12 -7.42
C PHE A 112 -15.26 -6.10 -7.70
N ASP A 113 -15.86 -4.91 -7.76
CA ASP A 113 -17.31 -4.79 -7.93
C ASP A 113 -17.75 -5.31 -9.32
N ARG A 114 -16.91 -5.12 -10.34
CA ARG A 114 -17.13 -5.69 -11.69
C ARG A 114 -17.09 -7.23 -11.69
N MET A 115 -16.28 -7.83 -10.82
CA MET A 115 -16.04 -9.29 -10.77
C MET A 115 -16.78 -10.00 -9.63
N ARG A 116 -17.55 -9.28 -8.81
CA ARG A 116 -18.16 -9.79 -7.57
C ARG A 116 -19.10 -10.98 -7.75
N GLY A 117 -19.70 -11.13 -8.93
CA GLY A 117 -20.64 -12.21 -9.27
C GLY A 117 -19.98 -13.54 -9.63
N GLY A 118 -18.65 -13.59 -9.72
CA GLY A 118 -17.91 -14.83 -9.94
C GLY A 118 -17.73 -15.65 -8.65
N GLN A 119 -16.80 -16.62 -8.70
CA GLN A 119 -16.39 -17.38 -7.51
C GLN A 119 -15.85 -16.43 -6.43
N TRP A 120 -16.10 -16.77 -5.15
CA TRP A 120 -15.83 -15.92 -3.99
C TRP A 120 -14.40 -15.35 -3.94
N TRP A 121 -13.40 -16.09 -4.43
CA TRP A 121 -11.98 -15.70 -4.42
C TRP A 121 -11.56 -14.87 -5.64
N LYS A 122 -12.30 -14.91 -6.76
CA LYS A 122 -11.87 -14.27 -8.01
C LYS A 122 -11.81 -12.76 -7.89
N ALA A 123 -12.87 -12.16 -7.35
CA ALA A 123 -12.93 -10.71 -7.17
C ALA A 123 -11.80 -10.18 -6.26
N PRO A 124 -11.62 -10.65 -5.00
CA PRO A 124 -10.57 -10.13 -4.11
C PRO A 124 -9.16 -10.37 -4.65
N LEU A 125 -8.91 -11.54 -5.27
CA LEU A 125 -7.58 -11.83 -5.80
C LEU A 125 -7.24 -10.91 -6.98
N VAL A 126 -8.13 -10.81 -7.97
CA VAL A 126 -7.84 -10.03 -9.19
C VAL A 126 -7.80 -8.53 -8.89
N SER A 127 -8.70 -8.03 -8.04
CA SER A 127 -8.69 -6.63 -7.64
C SER A 127 -7.41 -6.27 -6.88
N THR A 128 -7.02 -7.10 -5.90
CA THR A 128 -5.80 -6.86 -5.12
C THR A 128 -4.55 -6.94 -5.99
N ILE A 129 -4.46 -7.88 -6.94
CA ILE A 129 -3.32 -7.95 -7.89
C ILE A 129 -3.21 -6.67 -8.71
N VAL A 130 -4.32 -6.21 -9.30
CA VAL A 130 -4.32 -4.99 -10.12
C VAL A 130 -4.02 -3.76 -9.28
N GLY A 131 -4.70 -3.62 -8.13
CA GLY A 131 -4.51 -2.53 -7.19
C GLY A 131 -3.08 -2.46 -6.66
N SER A 132 -2.54 -3.57 -6.16
CA SER A 132 -1.17 -3.65 -5.64
C SER A 132 -0.11 -3.36 -6.70
N SER A 133 -0.34 -3.77 -7.95
CA SER A 133 0.58 -3.48 -9.05
C SER A 133 0.61 -1.98 -9.37
N LEU A 134 -0.57 -1.34 -9.41
CA LEU A 134 -0.67 0.11 -9.58
C LEU A 134 -0.05 0.86 -8.41
N ASP A 135 -0.31 0.41 -7.17
CA ASP A 135 0.23 0.99 -5.95
C ASP A 135 1.76 1.02 -5.99
N THR A 136 2.39 -0.14 -6.21
CA THR A 136 3.84 -0.25 -6.29
C THR A 136 4.41 0.60 -7.42
N ALA A 137 3.81 0.54 -8.62
CA ALA A 137 4.31 1.30 -9.77
C ALA A 137 4.27 2.82 -9.51
N ILE A 138 3.16 3.33 -8.96
CA ILE A 138 2.97 4.75 -8.68
C ILE A 138 3.86 5.19 -7.51
N PHE A 139 3.84 4.46 -6.40
CA PHE A 139 4.57 4.81 -5.19
C PHE A 139 6.07 4.89 -5.45
N PHE A 140 6.67 3.80 -5.94
CA PHE A 140 8.11 3.75 -6.13
C PHE A 140 8.60 4.72 -7.20
N SER A 141 7.83 4.92 -8.28
CA SER A 141 8.17 5.92 -9.30
C SER A 141 8.19 7.33 -8.71
N ILE A 142 7.13 7.75 -8.02
CA ILE A 142 7.05 9.10 -7.46
C ILE A 142 8.08 9.30 -6.35
N ALA A 143 8.21 8.33 -5.44
CA ALA A 143 9.07 8.44 -4.27
C ALA A 143 10.57 8.40 -4.63
N PHE A 144 10.98 7.57 -5.59
CA PHE A 144 12.40 7.24 -5.76
C PHE A 144 12.97 7.42 -7.18
N ALA A 145 12.16 7.51 -8.24
CA ALA A 145 12.71 7.68 -9.59
C ALA A 145 13.47 9.02 -9.73
N GLY A 146 14.70 8.98 -10.26
CA GLY A 146 15.53 10.18 -10.42
C GLY A 146 14.91 11.25 -11.33
N GLN A 147 14.08 10.84 -12.29
CA GLN A 147 13.38 11.76 -13.21
C GLN A 147 12.39 12.69 -12.49
N LEU A 148 11.95 12.32 -11.28
CA LEU A 148 11.03 13.10 -10.46
C LEU A 148 11.72 13.81 -9.29
N ALA A 149 13.07 13.82 -9.25
CA ALA A 149 13.83 14.50 -8.20
C ALA A 149 13.56 16.02 -8.15
N PHE A 150 13.17 16.64 -9.27
CA PHE A 150 12.81 18.06 -9.31
C PHE A 150 11.59 18.43 -8.43
N LEU A 151 10.75 17.46 -8.04
CA LEU A 151 9.61 17.68 -7.15
C LEU A 151 10.06 18.04 -5.72
N GLU A 152 11.25 17.62 -5.33
CA GLU A 152 11.81 17.89 -4.01
C GLU A 152 13.36 17.89 -4.08
N PRO A 153 13.97 18.95 -4.64
CA PRO A 153 15.42 18.96 -4.88
C PRO A 153 16.28 18.89 -3.60
N GLY A 154 15.69 19.17 -2.44
CA GLY A 154 16.38 19.16 -1.15
C GLY A 154 16.57 17.77 -0.53
N ASN A 155 15.92 16.74 -1.07
CA ASN A 155 16.05 15.36 -0.58
C ASN A 155 16.68 14.48 -1.67
N ASP A 156 17.88 13.95 -1.40
CA ASP A 156 18.61 13.15 -2.36
C ASP A 156 18.04 11.73 -2.51
N VAL A 157 17.84 11.32 -3.76
CA VAL A 157 17.40 9.96 -4.14
C VAL A 157 18.42 9.26 -5.03
N SER A 158 19.63 9.80 -5.17
CA SER A 158 20.70 9.23 -5.99
C SER A 158 21.00 7.78 -5.59
N TRP A 159 21.07 7.51 -4.28
CA TRP A 159 21.24 6.18 -3.69
C TRP A 159 20.21 5.16 -4.22
N ALA A 160 18.96 5.59 -4.39
CA ALA A 160 17.88 4.72 -4.85
C ALA A 160 17.98 4.45 -6.37
N ASN A 161 18.75 5.24 -7.10
CA ASN A 161 18.94 5.13 -8.54
C ASN A 161 20.25 4.43 -8.93
N GLU A 162 21.05 4.00 -7.95
CA GLU A 162 22.24 3.18 -8.20
C GLU A 162 21.86 1.87 -8.89
N ALA A 163 22.69 1.48 -9.87
CA ALA A 163 22.45 0.25 -10.62
C ALA A 163 22.84 -0.96 -9.77
N VAL A 164 21.87 -1.82 -9.48
CA VAL A 164 22.05 -3.09 -8.76
C VAL A 164 21.46 -4.25 -9.57
N PRO A 165 21.91 -5.49 -9.36
CA PRO A 165 21.24 -6.66 -9.92
C PRO A 165 19.80 -6.77 -9.38
N LEU A 166 18.84 -7.01 -10.26
CA LEU A 166 17.43 -7.13 -9.87
C LEU A 166 17.22 -8.27 -8.87
N LEU A 167 16.71 -7.97 -7.68
CA LEU A 167 16.60 -8.92 -6.56
C LEU A 167 17.92 -9.64 -6.21
N GLY A 168 19.07 -9.03 -6.53
CA GLY A 168 20.39 -9.61 -6.31
C GLY A 168 20.87 -10.57 -7.42
N PHE A 169 20.14 -10.69 -8.54
CA PHE A 169 20.54 -11.53 -9.66
C PHE A 169 20.20 -10.93 -11.04
N GLY A 170 20.88 -11.38 -12.09
CA GLY A 170 20.49 -11.08 -13.48
C GLY A 170 20.73 -9.62 -13.90
N ALA A 171 19.72 -9.00 -14.52
CA ALA A 171 19.84 -7.70 -15.17
C ALA A 171 20.03 -6.55 -14.16
N MET A 172 20.85 -5.56 -14.55
CA MET A 172 21.07 -4.35 -13.76
C MET A 172 19.89 -3.39 -13.91
N ALA A 173 19.36 -2.92 -12.78
CA ALA A 173 18.28 -1.94 -12.71
C ALA A 173 18.54 -0.98 -11.54
N PRO A 174 17.89 0.20 -11.52
CA PRO A 174 17.94 1.07 -10.35
C PRO A 174 17.50 0.34 -9.08
N LEU A 175 18.14 0.60 -7.94
CA LEU A 175 17.82 -0.01 -6.64
C LEU A 175 16.33 0.08 -6.31
N TRP A 176 15.70 1.23 -6.52
CA TRP A 176 14.27 1.40 -6.27
C TRP A 176 13.40 0.45 -7.09
N VAL A 177 13.80 0.08 -8.31
CA VAL A 177 13.06 -0.91 -9.13
C VAL A 177 13.19 -2.29 -8.51
N SER A 178 14.38 -2.66 -8.04
CA SER A 178 14.59 -3.92 -7.32
C SER A 178 13.74 -4.00 -6.05
N LEU A 179 13.71 -2.92 -5.25
CA LEU A 179 12.85 -2.81 -4.07
C LEU A 179 11.36 -2.86 -4.44
N ALA A 180 10.94 -2.21 -5.51
CA ALA A 180 9.57 -2.24 -6.01
C ALA A 180 9.13 -3.66 -6.37
N VAL A 181 9.99 -4.42 -7.06
CA VAL A 181 9.70 -5.81 -7.41
C VAL A 181 9.64 -6.68 -6.15
N ALA A 182 10.55 -6.49 -5.18
CA ALA A 182 10.52 -7.21 -3.92
C ALA A 182 9.22 -6.95 -3.13
N ASP A 183 8.84 -5.68 -2.98
CA ASP A 183 7.58 -5.25 -2.35
C ASP A 183 6.36 -5.84 -3.08
N TRP A 184 6.36 -5.81 -4.41
CA TRP A 184 5.28 -6.38 -5.22
C TRP A 184 5.14 -7.89 -5.00
N VAL A 185 6.25 -8.65 -4.99
CA VAL A 185 6.22 -10.10 -4.72
C VAL A 185 5.62 -10.39 -3.34
N VAL A 186 6.00 -9.61 -2.33
CA VAL A 186 5.42 -9.73 -0.97
C VAL A 186 3.92 -9.45 -0.99
N LYS A 187 3.48 -8.38 -1.67
CA LYS A 187 2.06 -8.06 -1.84
C LYS A 187 1.28 -9.20 -2.50
N ILE A 188 1.80 -9.78 -3.58
CA ILE A 188 1.16 -10.90 -4.27
C ILE A 188 1.07 -12.13 -3.35
N ALA A 189 2.15 -12.49 -2.66
CA ALA A 189 2.14 -13.61 -1.73
C ALA A 189 1.13 -13.41 -0.59
N LEU A 190 1.09 -12.22 -0.01
CA LEU A 190 0.15 -11.87 1.05
C LEU A 190 -1.30 -11.80 0.54
N SER A 191 -1.53 -11.39 -0.71
CA SER A 191 -2.87 -11.39 -1.29
C SER A 191 -3.49 -12.79 -1.35
N LEU A 192 -2.67 -13.82 -1.66
CA LEU A 192 -3.10 -15.22 -1.65
C LEU A 192 -3.43 -15.69 -0.23
N ILE A 193 -2.61 -15.32 0.75
CA ILE A 193 -2.84 -15.65 2.17
C ILE A 193 -4.11 -14.96 2.68
N ALA A 194 -4.34 -13.70 2.27
CA ALA A 194 -5.47 -12.88 2.67
C ALA A 194 -6.83 -13.41 2.17
N LEU A 195 -6.85 -14.31 1.19
CA LEU A 195 -8.09 -15.00 0.77
C LEU A 195 -8.71 -15.82 1.92
N LEU A 196 -7.89 -16.37 2.83
CA LEU A 196 -8.37 -17.14 3.98
C LEU A 196 -9.18 -16.28 4.98
N PRO A 197 -8.62 -15.19 5.54
CA PRO A 197 -9.38 -14.31 6.42
C PRO A 197 -10.51 -13.59 5.66
N PHE A 198 -10.33 -13.25 4.38
CA PHE A 198 -11.41 -12.69 3.55
C PHE A 198 -12.64 -13.60 3.57
N LYS A 199 -12.46 -14.88 3.22
CA LYS A 199 -13.55 -15.86 3.20
C LYS A 199 -14.20 -15.99 4.57
N ALA A 200 -13.39 -16.18 5.61
CA ALA A 200 -13.90 -16.36 6.97
C ALA A 200 -14.76 -15.18 7.45
N ILE A 201 -14.31 -13.94 7.19
CA ILE A 201 -15.02 -12.73 7.59
C ILE A 201 -16.30 -12.56 6.78
N VAL A 202 -16.24 -12.73 5.45
CA VAL A 202 -17.41 -12.59 4.57
C VAL A 202 -18.47 -13.63 4.89
N THR A 203 -18.11 -14.90 5.08
CA THR A 203 -19.08 -15.95 5.45
C THR A 203 -19.78 -15.63 6.77
N LYS A 204 -19.05 -15.09 7.76
CA LYS A 204 -19.61 -14.72 9.06
C LYS A 204 -20.54 -13.51 8.99
N LEU A 205 -20.18 -12.50 8.19
CA LEU A 205 -20.93 -11.23 8.11
C LEU A 205 -22.05 -11.25 7.06
N SER A 206 -21.99 -12.17 6.09
CA SER A 206 -22.97 -12.28 5.00
C SER A 206 -23.10 -13.74 4.53
N PRO A 207 -23.79 -14.60 5.29
CA PRO A 207 -23.92 -16.04 5.00
C PRO A 207 -24.58 -16.35 3.64
N GLN A 208 -25.34 -15.40 3.09
CA GLN A 208 -26.04 -15.55 1.81
C GLN A 208 -25.15 -15.29 0.58
N VAL A 209 -23.91 -14.80 0.77
CA VAL A 209 -23.00 -14.34 -0.31
C VAL A 209 -21.69 -15.17 -0.37
N ALA A 210 -21.56 -16.17 0.49
CA ALA A 210 -20.35 -16.99 0.67
C ALA A 210 -20.26 -18.18 -0.29
#